data_AF-A0A1I0GM68-F1
#
_entry.id   AF-A0A1I0GM68-F1
#
_cell.length_a   1.000
_cell.length_b   1.000
_cell.length_c   1.000
_cell.angle_alpha   90.00
_cell.angle_beta   90.00
_cell.angle_gamma   90.00
#
_symmetry.space_group_name_H-M   'P 1'
#
loop_
_entity.id
_entity.type
_entity.pdbx_description
1 polymer ?
#
loop_
_entity_poly.entity_id
_entity_poly.type
_entity_poly.pdbx_seq_one_letter_code
_entity_poly.pdbx_strand_id
1 'polypeptide(L)'
;GLKRMTGIEVALYIFKNGIDNDIIGLTDQGVINIMKKKLEKFNEEAELRDMYYKRDLNRAANESEKQEIYEKGLAEGEIKGFAKGELKRTNDLIEARYGIREEEWVLSLNIKQLKAIDKIIFKEEEYQMFKQLIENIS
;
A
#
# COMPACT_ATOMS: atom_id res chain seq x y z
N GLY A 1 -21.77 30.90 -13.26
CA GLY A 1 -21.55 31.30 -14.66
C GLY A 1 -20.39 32.25 -14.70
N LEU A 2 -19.42 31.99 -15.58
CA LEU A 2 -18.10 32.64 -15.70
C LEU A 2 -18.09 34.19 -15.62
N LYS A 3 -19.22 34.87 -15.84
CA LYS A 3 -19.38 36.34 -15.78
C LYS A 3 -19.18 37.02 -14.40
N ARG A 4 -18.79 36.31 -13.34
CA ARG A 4 -18.65 36.87 -11.96
C ARG A 4 -17.44 36.35 -11.17
N MET A 5 -16.31 36.08 -11.83
CA MET A 5 -15.07 35.74 -11.11
C MET A 5 -14.31 37.02 -10.75
N THR A 6 -13.76 37.06 -9.55
CA THR A 6 -12.82 38.10 -9.10
C THR A 6 -11.46 37.91 -9.78
N GLY A 7 -10.62 38.96 -9.83
CA GLY A 7 -9.29 38.87 -10.44
C GLY A 7 -8.40 37.76 -9.85
N ILE A 8 -8.55 37.41 -8.56
CA ILE A 8 -7.82 36.29 -7.93
C ILE A 8 -8.33 34.94 -8.44
N GLU A 9 -9.65 34.78 -8.56
CA GLU A 9 -10.25 33.55 -9.09
C GLU A 9 -9.90 33.34 -10.56
N VAL A 10 -9.84 34.43 -11.35
CA VAL A 10 -9.34 34.40 -12.73
C VAL A 10 -7.88 33.96 -12.78
N ALA A 11 -7.02 34.47 -11.90
CA ALA A 11 -5.62 34.06 -11.83
C ALA A 11 -5.43 32.58 -11.44
N LEU A 12 -6.20 32.09 -10.46
CA LEU A 12 -6.17 30.68 -10.03
C LEU A 12 -6.68 29.75 -11.14
N TYR A 13 -7.73 30.15 -11.87
CA TYR A 13 -8.21 29.39 -13.02
C TYR A 13 -7.13 29.28 -14.11
N ILE A 14 -6.53 30.40 -14.51
CA ILE A 14 -5.49 30.43 -15.56
C ILE A 14 -4.29 29.57 -15.16
N PHE A 15 -3.91 29.60 -13.88
CA PHE A 15 -2.81 28.76 -13.38
C PHE A 15 -3.10 27.26 -13.48
N LYS A 16 -4.37 26.85 -13.29
CA LYS A 16 -4.77 25.43 -13.31
C LYS A 16 -5.09 24.90 -14.71
N ASN A 17 -5.74 25.70 -15.53
CA ASN A 17 -6.34 25.25 -16.80
C ASN A 17 -5.71 25.91 -18.05
N GLY A 18 -4.81 26.90 -17.87
CA GLY A 18 -4.29 27.70 -18.97
C GLY A 18 -5.25 28.83 -19.40
N ILE A 19 -4.91 29.51 -20.49
CA ILE A 19 -5.73 30.58 -21.07
C ILE A 19 -6.52 29.97 -22.23
N ASP A 20 -7.83 29.84 -22.06
CA ASP A 20 -8.78 29.30 -23.03
C ASP A 20 -9.78 30.36 -23.52
N ASN A 21 -10.58 30.02 -24.54
CA ASN A 21 -11.57 30.93 -25.12
C ASN A 21 -12.65 31.39 -24.12
N ASP A 22 -12.89 30.60 -23.07
CA ASP A 22 -13.88 30.88 -22.03
C ASP A 22 -13.40 32.00 -21.07
N ILE A 23 -12.09 32.09 -20.83
CA ILE A 23 -11.44 33.17 -20.07
C ILE A 23 -11.20 34.42 -20.92
N ILE A 24 -10.85 34.28 -22.21
CA ILE A 24 -10.55 35.41 -23.11
C ILE A 24 -11.76 36.35 -23.25
N GLY A 25 -12.98 35.83 -23.11
CA GLY A 25 -14.23 36.60 -23.15
C GLY A 25 -14.60 37.33 -21.85
N LEU A 26 -13.80 37.23 -20.77
CA LEU A 26 -14.08 37.87 -19.48
C LEU A 26 -13.47 39.27 -19.34
N THR A 27 -14.11 40.10 -18.51
CA THR A 27 -13.91 41.54 -18.35
C THR A 27 -12.55 41.97 -17.77
N ASP A 28 -11.79 41.05 -17.14
CA ASP A 28 -10.49 41.36 -16.49
C ASP A 28 -9.27 41.08 -17.39
N GLN A 29 -9.23 41.80 -18.51
CA GLN A 29 -8.12 41.77 -19.48
C GLN A 29 -6.74 42.03 -18.85
N GLY A 30 -6.67 42.77 -17.73
CA GLY A 30 -5.43 43.08 -17.01
C GLY A 30 -4.77 41.86 -16.36
N VAL A 31 -5.54 41.05 -15.63
CA VAL A 31 -5.05 39.80 -15.01
C VAL A 31 -4.65 38.80 -16.09
N ILE A 32 -5.46 38.68 -17.14
CA ILE A 32 -5.17 37.81 -18.28
C ILE A 32 -3.84 38.18 -18.92
N ASN A 33 -3.58 39.46 -19.20
CA ASN A 33 -2.31 39.90 -19.78
C ASN A 33 -1.10 39.68 -18.87
N ILE A 34 -1.24 39.90 -17.56
CA ILE A 34 -0.15 39.63 -16.59
C ILE A 34 0.17 38.14 -16.55
N MET A 35 -0.86 37.28 -16.51
CA MET A 35 -0.68 35.83 -16.51
C MET A 35 -0.10 35.32 -17.83
N LYS A 36 -0.49 35.91 -18.97
CA LYS A 36 0.10 35.64 -20.29
C LYS A 36 1.60 35.88 -20.30
N LYS A 37 2.04 37.07 -19.86
CA LYS A 37 3.47 37.42 -19.78
C LYS A 37 4.24 36.53 -18.82
N LYS A 38 3.64 36.12 -17.70
CA LYS A 38 4.26 35.19 -16.75
C LYS A 38 4.40 33.78 -17.34
N LEU A 39 3.39 33.30 -18.07
CA LEU A 39 3.43 32.00 -18.76
C LEU A 39 4.43 32.00 -19.91
N GLU A 40 4.50 33.07 -20.71
CA GLU A 40 5.52 33.25 -21.75
C GLU A 40 6.92 33.23 -21.16
N LYS A 41 7.17 34.02 -20.10
CA LYS A 41 8.46 34.01 -19.40
C LYS A 41 8.82 32.64 -18.81
N PHE A 42 7.84 31.93 -18.25
CA PHE A 42 8.02 30.55 -17.77
C PHE A 42 8.33 29.57 -18.91
N ASN A 43 7.75 29.78 -20.09
CA ASN A 43 8.01 28.99 -21.30
C ASN A 43 9.28 29.43 -22.05
N GLU A 44 9.89 30.54 -21.72
CA GLU A 44 11.18 30.95 -22.30
C GLU A 44 12.34 30.48 -21.41
N GLU A 45 12.17 30.47 -20.10
CA GLU A 45 13.20 30.07 -19.14
C GLU A 45 13.29 28.53 -19.02
N ALA A 46 14.19 27.93 -19.82
CA ALA A 46 14.48 26.49 -19.82
C ALA A 46 14.83 25.93 -18.42
N GLU A 47 15.55 26.69 -17.60
CA GLU A 47 15.95 26.28 -16.25
C GLU A 47 14.78 26.09 -15.29
N LEU A 48 13.73 26.94 -15.38
CA LEU A 48 12.55 26.84 -14.53
C LEU A 48 11.70 25.62 -14.86
N ARG A 49 11.58 25.27 -16.14
CA ARG A 49 10.89 24.06 -16.58
C ARG A 49 11.62 22.80 -16.14
N ASP A 50 12.94 22.76 -16.30
CA ASP A 50 13.77 21.65 -15.87
C ASP A 50 13.68 21.43 -14.36
N MET A 51 13.67 22.50 -13.56
CA MET A 51 13.53 22.41 -12.11
C MET A 51 12.15 21.88 -11.70
N TYR A 52 11.07 22.32 -12.37
CA TYR A 52 9.72 21.82 -12.12
C TYR A 52 9.59 20.34 -12.46
N TYR A 53 10.10 19.93 -13.64
CA TYR A 53 10.09 18.54 -14.07
C TYR A 53 10.89 17.63 -13.14
N LYS A 54 12.10 18.06 -12.72
CA LYS A 54 12.89 17.35 -11.71
C LYS A 54 12.17 17.24 -10.37
N ARG A 55 11.46 18.29 -9.95
CA ARG A 55 10.69 18.28 -8.69
C ARG A 55 9.52 17.30 -8.76
N ASP A 56 8.79 17.28 -9.85
CA ASP A 56 7.66 16.37 -10.05
C ASP A 56 8.13 14.92 -10.19
N LEU A 57 9.24 14.67 -10.89
CA LEU A 57 9.88 13.36 -10.92
C LEU A 57 10.30 12.87 -9.53
N ASN A 58 10.95 13.74 -8.74
CA ASN A 58 11.34 13.40 -7.37
C ASN A 58 10.12 13.15 -6.46
N ARG A 59 9.03 13.88 -6.68
CA ARG A 59 7.77 13.68 -5.93
C ARG A 59 7.15 12.33 -6.28
N ALA A 60 7.03 12.02 -7.57
CA ALA A 60 6.50 10.75 -8.05
C ALA A 60 7.34 9.56 -7.58
N ALA A 61 8.68 9.68 -7.61
CA ALA A 61 9.57 8.64 -7.09
C ALA A 61 9.38 8.39 -5.59
N ASN A 62 9.31 9.46 -4.79
CA ASN A 62 9.08 9.34 -3.34
C ASN A 62 7.69 8.77 -3.00
N GLU A 63 6.66 9.12 -3.77
CA GLU A 63 5.31 8.57 -3.60
C GLU A 63 5.27 7.09 -3.99
N SER A 64 5.93 6.71 -5.08
CA SER A 64 6.07 5.31 -5.51
C SER A 64 6.82 4.45 -4.49
N GLU A 65 7.94 4.94 -3.95
CA GLU A 65 8.72 4.21 -2.95
C GLU A 65 7.92 3.99 -1.65
N LYS A 66 7.18 5.01 -1.20
CA LYS A 66 6.27 4.88 -0.06
C LYS A 66 5.18 3.84 -0.30
N GLN A 67 4.63 3.80 -1.51
CA GLN A 67 3.61 2.84 -1.89
C GLN A 67 4.17 1.40 -1.88
N GLU A 68 5.36 1.20 -2.45
CA GLU A 68 6.02 -0.11 -2.47
C GLU A 68 6.33 -0.61 -1.05
N ILE A 69 6.83 0.26 -0.17
CA ILE A 69 7.09 -0.08 1.24
C ILE A 69 5.79 -0.48 1.95
N TYR A 70 4.69 0.24 1.71
CA TYR A 70 3.39 -0.08 2.29
C TYR A 70 2.85 -1.43 1.82
N GLU A 71 2.89 -1.68 0.51
CA GLU A 71 2.42 -2.94 -0.09
C GLU A 71 3.24 -4.14 0.39
N LYS A 72 4.57 -3.99 0.46
CA LYS A 72 5.45 -5.00 1.03
C LYS A 72 5.14 -5.25 2.50
N GLY A 73 4.93 -4.21 3.29
CA GLY A 73 4.54 -4.32 4.70
C GLY A 73 3.20 -5.02 4.89
N LEU A 74 2.22 -4.75 4.03
CA LEU A 74 0.92 -5.41 4.04
C LEU A 74 1.04 -6.90 3.73
N ALA A 75 1.77 -7.26 2.67
CA ALA A 75 1.99 -8.65 2.28
C ALA A 75 2.75 -9.44 3.36
N GLU A 76 3.82 -8.87 3.93
CA GLU A 76 4.52 -9.50 5.05
C GLU A 76 3.63 -9.67 6.29
N GLY A 77 2.76 -8.69 6.55
CA GLY A 77 1.78 -8.74 7.64
C GLY A 77 0.74 -9.85 7.45
N GLU A 78 0.20 -10.00 6.23
CA GLU A 78 -0.75 -11.07 5.88
C GLU A 78 -0.11 -12.45 6.02
N ILE A 79 1.12 -12.63 5.53
CA ILE A 79 1.84 -13.91 5.63
C ILE A 79 2.11 -14.27 7.10
N LYS A 80 2.61 -13.31 7.91
CA LYS A 80 2.84 -13.53 9.35
C LYS A 80 1.53 -13.81 10.09
N GLY A 81 0.46 -13.10 9.75
CA GLY A 81 -0.87 -13.28 10.34
C GLY A 81 -1.44 -14.65 10.03
N PHE A 82 -1.36 -15.09 8.78
CA PHE A 82 -1.79 -16.42 8.33
C PHE A 82 -1.01 -17.52 9.04
N ALA A 83 0.32 -17.42 9.09
CA ALA A 83 1.17 -18.40 9.78
C ALA A 83 0.84 -18.49 11.28
N LYS A 84 0.65 -17.34 11.95
CA LYS A 84 0.25 -17.30 13.36
C LYS A 84 -1.15 -17.91 13.57
N GLY A 85 -2.07 -17.68 12.65
CA GLY A 85 -3.42 -18.26 12.67
C GLY A 85 -3.41 -19.78 12.56
N GLU A 86 -2.62 -20.33 11.64
CA GLU A 86 -2.49 -21.78 11.45
C GLU A 86 -1.83 -22.47 12.65
N LEU A 87 -0.78 -21.86 13.23
CA LEU A 87 -0.16 -22.36 14.46
C LEU A 87 -1.14 -22.35 15.65
N LYS A 88 -1.92 -21.27 15.79
CA LYS A 88 -2.96 -21.20 16.83
C LYS A 88 -4.01 -22.29 16.63
N ARG A 89 -4.54 -22.43 15.41
CA ARG A 89 -5.50 -23.46 15.05
C ARG A 89 -4.98 -24.87 15.37
N THR A 90 -3.69 -25.12 15.11
CA THR A 90 -3.04 -26.40 15.38
C THR A 90 -3.00 -26.68 16.89
N ASN A 91 -2.61 -25.70 17.70
CA ASN A 91 -2.66 -25.80 19.15
C ASN A 91 -4.08 -26.02 19.68
N ASP A 92 -5.06 -25.26 19.17
CA ASP A 92 -6.46 -25.38 19.57
C ASP A 92 -7.01 -26.79 19.25
N LEU A 93 -6.58 -27.41 18.14
CA LEU A 93 -6.97 -28.79 17.78
C LEU A 93 -6.35 -29.83 18.72
N ILE A 94 -5.07 -29.70 19.04
CA ILE A 94 -4.36 -30.60 19.98
C ILE A 94 -4.99 -30.49 21.38
N GLU A 95 -5.28 -29.26 21.83
CA GLU A 95 -5.93 -28.99 23.10
C GLU A 95 -7.35 -29.58 23.13
N ALA A 96 -8.13 -29.40 22.07
CA ALA A 96 -9.48 -29.96 21.99
C ALA A 96 -9.49 -31.49 21.99
N ARG A 97 -8.50 -32.13 21.36
CA ARG A 97 -8.43 -33.60 21.24
C ARG A 97 -7.87 -34.27 22.50
N TYR A 98 -6.77 -33.75 23.03
CA TYR A 98 -6.00 -34.41 24.08
C TYR A 98 -6.04 -33.66 25.43
N GLY A 99 -6.61 -32.45 25.48
CA GLY A 99 -6.64 -31.63 26.69
C GLY A 99 -5.28 -31.01 27.05
N ILE A 100 -4.34 -30.97 26.10
CA ILE A 100 -2.95 -30.54 26.31
C ILE A 100 -2.60 -29.42 25.34
N ARG A 101 -1.85 -28.42 25.83
CA ARG A 101 -1.37 -27.29 25.03
C ARG A 101 0.15 -27.28 24.98
N GLU A 102 0.72 -27.48 23.81
CA GLU A 102 2.18 -27.50 23.59
C GLU A 102 2.61 -26.52 22.48
N GLU A 103 2.52 -25.22 22.77
CA GLU A 103 2.83 -24.18 21.78
C GLU A 103 4.28 -24.25 21.29
N GLU A 104 5.23 -24.52 22.19
CA GLU A 104 6.66 -24.63 21.85
C GLU A 104 6.95 -25.80 20.91
N TRP A 105 6.33 -26.96 21.14
CA TRP A 105 6.50 -28.11 20.27
C TRP A 105 5.93 -27.83 18.89
N VAL A 106 4.70 -27.30 18.80
CA VAL A 106 4.07 -26.96 17.50
C VAL A 106 4.90 -25.94 16.72
N LEU A 107 5.52 -24.96 17.40
CA LEU A 107 6.45 -24.00 16.79
C LEU A 107 7.73 -24.64 16.25
N SER A 108 8.16 -25.77 16.82
CA SER A 108 9.36 -26.49 16.38
C SER A 108 9.14 -27.34 15.13
N LEU A 109 7.89 -27.60 14.75
CA LEU A 109 7.54 -28.48 13.64
C LEU A 109 7.76 -27.81 12.27
N ASN A 110 8.21 -28.62 11.31
CA ASN A 110 8.34 -28.19 9.93
C ASN A 110 6.98 -28.24 9.19
N ILE A 111 6.93 -27.66 7.99
CA ILE A 111 5.68 -27.56 7.20
C ILE A 111 5.05 -28.93 6.89
N LYS A 112 5.86 -29.98 6.65
CA LYS A 112 5.32 -31.32 6.36
C LYS A 112 4.68 -31.93 7.61
N GLN A 113 5.35 -31.78 8.76
CA GLN A 113 4.85 -32.24 10.06
C GLN A 113 3.53 -31.54 10.40
N LEU A 114 3.48 -30.21 10.27
CA LEU A 114 2.25 -29.43 10.50
C LEU A 114 1.09 -29.89 9.59
N LYS A 115 1.35 -30.12 8.30
CA LYS A 115 0.32 -30.63 7.37
C LYS A 115 -0.16 -32.06 7.69
N ALA A 116 0.64 -32.84 8.40
CA ALA A 116 0.27 -34.21 8.77
C ALA A 116 -0.63 -34.25 10.02
N ILE A 117 -0.60 -33.22 10.87
CA ILE A 117 -1.38 -33.14 12.11
C ILE A 117 -2.87 -33.34 11.83
N ASP A 118 -3.44 -32.57 10.89
CA ASP A 118 -4.87 -32.65 10.52
C ASP A 118 -5.32 -34.07 10.11
N LYS A 119 -4.39 -34.93 9.69
CA LYS A 119 -4.71 -36.31 9.27
C LYS A 119 -4.49 -37.34 10.37
N ILE A 120 -3.50 -37.13 11.23
CA ILE A 120 -3.09 -38.11 12.25
C ILE A 120 -3.87 -37.89 13.55
N ILE A 121 -4.21 -36.64 13.90
CA ILE A 121 -4.89 -36.29 15.15
C ILE A 121 -6.25 -36.97 15.34
N PHE A 122 -6.94 -37.28 14.24
CA PHE A 122 -8.23 -37.98 14.27
C PHE A 122 -8.10 -39.51 14.25
N LYS A 123 -6.90 -40.03 14.01
CA LYS A 123 -6.62 -41.47 13.92
C LYS A 123 -5.99 -42.02 15.19
N GLU A 124 -5.19 -41.20 15.85
CA GLU A 124 -4.46 -41.59 17.05
C GLU A 124 -5.14 -41.01 18.30
N GLU A 125 -5.47 -41.88 19.24
CA GLU A 125 -6.16 -41.52 20.49
C GLU A 125 -5.17 -41.15 21.59
N GLU A 126 -3.96 -41.73 21.56
CA GLU A 126 -2.95 -41.45 22.57
C GLU A 126 -2.01 -40.32 22.13
N TYR A 127 -1.93 -39.27 22.94
CA TYR A 127 -1.12 -38.10 22.64
C TYR A 127 0.36 -38.41 22.38
N GLN A 128 0.97 -39.30 23.17
CA GLN A 128 2.38 -39.64 23.02
C GLN A 128 2.67 -40.35 21.69
N MET A 129 1.79 -41.26 21.28
CA MET A 129 1.90 -41.95 20.00
C MET A 129 1.67 -40.97 18.83
N PHE A 130 0.69 -40.08 18.95
CA PHE A 130 0.45 -39.01 17.98
C PHE A 130 1.70 -38.14 17.79
N LYS A 131 2.30 -37.69 18.89
CA LYS A 131 3.50 -36.84 18.89
C LYS A 131 4.68 -37.52 18.20
N GLN A 132 4.96 -38.78 18.56
CA GLN A 132 6.02 -39.57 17.94
C GLN A 132 5.81 -39.77 16.43
N LEU A 133 4.57 -40.05 16.01
CA LEU A 133 4.23 -40.20 14.59
C LEU A 133 4.52 -38.93 13.80
N ILE A 134 4.27 -37.75 14.39
CA ILE A 134 4.57 -36.46 13.76
C ILE A 134 6.09 -36.21 13.71
N GLU A 135 6.81 -36.47 14.79
CA GLU A 135 8.27 -36.26 14.87
C GLU A 135 9.04 -37.13 13.88
N ASN A 136 8.54 -38.33 13.58
CA ASN A 136 9.13 -39.27 12.62
C ASN A 136 8.93 -38.89 11.13
N ILE A 137 8.23 -37.79 10.83
CA ILE A 137 8.00 -37.33 9.45
C ILE A 137 9.16 -36.42 8.98
N SER A 138 9.89 -36.89 7.97
CA SER A 138 10.99 -36.19 7.27
C SER A 138 10.55 -35.29 6.10
#